data_AF-A0A1G2CA01-F1
#
_entry.id   AF-A0A1G2CA01-F1
#
_cell.length_a   1.000
_cell.length_b   1.000
_cell.length_c   1.000
_cell.angle_alpha   90.00
_cell.angle_beta   90.00
_cell.angle_gamma   90.00
#
_symmetry.space_group_name_H-M   'P 1'
#
loop_
_entity.id
_entity.type
_entity.pdbx_description
1 polymer ?
#
loop_
_entity_poly.entity_id
_entity_poly.type
_entity_poly.pdbx_seq_one_letter_code
_entity_poly.pdbx_strand_id
1 'polypeptide(L)'
;MRKILTTILFSALAVFYIVSVALAATNIVADPTTARWAWNDVISWMDFYVTNTVLVESSGIQGYASSSLGIISLDCATTPVGNICGTSNYQALNDGSGNLSGWAWNDAVGWISFCGGLSTESCPGAISYRVLVNGTTGDFTGWAWNDAAGWLSFNCTDPGLCGTSTYKVQTSWLATSTTGYLDSSTFDTGVSGGAQINSVVWQGSMPAPANGAFVSFQFAVSSDSGGPWDYKGPDGTSSTYYTPSGPNVSYPVDYSLHNNARYFRYRITLSSNIDQTSSPRVDSVSVNWSR
;
A
#
# COMPACT_ATOMS: atom_id res chain seq x y z
N MET A 1 42.31 47.65 -51.04
CA MET A 1 40.95 47.07 -51.03
C MET A 1 40.80 46.20 -49.79
N ARG A 2 40.14 46.73 -48.74
CA ARG A 2 39.95 46.05 -47.44
C ARG A 2 38.82 45.04 -47.56
N LYS A 3 39.08 43.76 -47.27
CA LYS A 3 38.07 42.70 -47.16
C LYS A 3 37.35 42.83 -45.82
N ILE A 4 36.04 43.04 -45.85
CA ILE A 4 35.18 43.07 -44.66
C ILE A 4 34.81 41.61 -44.35
N LEU A 5 35.20 41.15 -43.16
CA LEU A 5 34.88 39.82 -42.63
C LEU A 5 33.59 39.96 -41.81
N THR A 6 32.49 39.39 -42.29
CA THR A 6 31.19 39.42 -41.59
C THR A 6 31.13 38.24 -40.62
N THR A 7 31.28 38.50 -39.33
CA THR A 7 31.13 37.49 -38.27
C THR A 7 29.65 37.27 -37.97
N ILE A 8 29.15 36.06 -38.24
CA ILE A 8 27.77 35.65 -37.89
C ILE A 8 27.77 35.14 -36.45
N LEU A 9 27.06 35.83 -35.57
CA LEU A 9 26.87 35.44 -34.17
C LEU A 9 25.66 34.47 -34.10
N PHE A 10 25.88 33.20 -33.80
CA PHE A 10 24.79 32.25 -33.49
C PHE A 10 24.38 32.42 -32.02
N SER A 11 23.23 33.05 -31.76
CA SER A 11 22.63 33.07 -30.42
C SER A 11 21.90 31.75 -30.16
N ALA A 12 22.47 30.90 -29.30
CA ALA A 12 21.82 29.70 -28.81
C ALA A 12 20.75 30.10 -27.77
N LEU A 13 19.47 29.94 -28.13
CA LEU A 13 18.35 30.13 -27.22
C LEU A 13 18.25 28.90 -26.31
N ALA A 14 18.69 29.01 -25.06
CA ALA A 14 18.51 27.95 -24.06
C ALA A 14 17.05 27.95 -23.59
N VAL A 15 16.26 26.96 -24.04
CA VAL A 15 14.91 26.71 -23.52
C VAL A 15 15.06 26.04 -22.16
N PHE A 16 14.89 26.82 -21.09
CA PHE A 16 14.76 26.28 -19.74
C PHE A 16 13.37 25.64 -19.62
N TYR A 17 13.31 24.32 -19.66
CA TYR A 17 12.14 23.57 -19.20
C TYR A 17 12.03 23.74 -17.69
N ILE A 18 11.14 24.63 -17.25
CA ILE A 18 10.71 24.65 -15.85
C ILE A 18 9.85 23.39 -15.67
N VAL A 19 10.45 22.32 -15.17
CA VAL A 19 9.68 21.18 -14.65
C VAL A 19 8.99 21.71 -13.40
N SER A 20 7.71 22.05 -13.52
CA SER A 20 6.86 22.29 -12.37
C SER A 20 6.68 20.94 -11.69
N VAL A 21 7.40 20.73 -10.59
CA VAL A 21 7.11 19.61 -9.69
C VAL A 21 5.79 19.97 -9.01
N ALA A 22 4.69 19.46 -9.54
CA ALA A 22 3.41 19.52 -8.85
C ALA A 22 3.54 18.61 -7.63
N LEU A 23 3.74 19.19 -6.44
CA LEU A 23 3.52 18.47 -5.20
C LEU A 23 2.04 18.06 -5.18
N ALA A 24 1.76 16.78 -4.96
CA ALA A 24 0.41 16.34 -4.71
C ALA A 24 -0.14 17.14 -3.52
N ALA A 25 -1.33 17.72 -3.68
CA ALA A 25 -2.00 18.42 -2.59
C ALA A 25 -2.26 17.44 -1.45
N THR A 26 -2.24 17.94 -0.21
CA THR A 26 -2.51 17.12 0.97
C THR A 26 -3.84 16.38 0.83
N ASN A 27 -3.89 15.14 1.30
CA ASN A 27 -5.15 14.40 1.45
C ASN A 27 -5.67 14.41 2.90
N ILE A 28 -5.15 15.30 3.74
CA ILE A 28 -5.70 15.57 5.07
C ILE A 28 -6.99 16.40 4.92
N VAL A 29 -7.99 16.10 5.75
CA VAL A 29 -9.28 16.80 5.72
C VAL A 29 -9.11 18.24 6.19
N ALA A 30 -9.59 19.18 5.39
CA ALA A 30 -9.43 20.63 5.57
C ALA A 30 -10.35 21.23 6.66
N ASP A 31 -10.65 20.50 7.74
CA ASP A 31 -11.52 20.99 8.82
C ASP A 31 -10.69 21.49 10.02
N PRO A 32 -10.57 22.83 10.20
CA PRO A 32 -9.82 23.42 11.32
C PRO A 32 -10.47 23.21 12.68
N THR A 33 -11.71 22.74 12.74
CA THR A 33 -12.41 22.55 14.02
C THR A 33 -12.12 21.17 14.60
N THR A 34 -11.98 20.16 13.75
CA THR A 34 -11.84 18.77 14.22
C THR A 34 -10.82 17.91 13.51
N ALA A 35 -10.56 18.06 12.20
CA ALA A 35 -10.08 16.93 11.40
C ALA A 35 -8.61 16.99 10.93
N ARG A 36 -7.82 17.92 11.46
CA ARG A 36 -6.41 18.11 11.05
C ARG A 36 -5.41 18.19 12.21
N TRP A 37 -5.83 17.81 13.40
CA TRP A 37 -5.13 18.12 14.65
C TRP A 37 -4.69 16.87 15.39
N ALA A 38 -3.42 16.82 15.76
CA ALA A 38 -2.90 15.94 16.80
C ALA A 38 -2.48 16.78 18.02
N TRP A 39 -2.35 16.14 19.18
CA TRP A 39 -2.03 16.80 20.44
C TRP A 39 -0.93 16.08 21.24
N ASN A 40 -0.11 16.87 21.91
CA ASN A 40 0.83 16.45 22.94
C ASN A 40 1.09 17.61 23.90
N ASP A 41 1.34 17.33 25.17
CA ASP A 41 1.48 18.38 26.21
C ASP A 41 2.79 19.19 26.10
N VAL A 42 3.79 18.69 25.38
CA VAL A 42 5.09 19.36 25.16
C VAL A 42 5.14 20.02 23.78
N ILE A 43 4.79 19.28 22.72
CA ILE A 43 4.79 19.77 21.33
C ILE A 43 3.61 20.72 21.06
N SER A 44 2.55 20.65 21.89
CA SER A 44 1.27 21.34 21.72
C SER A 44 0.54 20.88 20.44
N TRP A 45 -0.36 21.70 19.93
CA TRP A 45 -1.13 21.43 18.72
C TRP A 45 -0.20 21.20 17.52
N MET A 46 -0.51 20.14 16.78
CA MET A 46 0.14 19.76 15.53
C MET A 46 -0.91 19.79 14.41
N ASP A 47 -0.69 20.62 13.38
CA ASP A 47 -1.57 20.79 12.23
C ASP A 47 -0.99 20.05 11.03
N PHE A 48 -1.69 18.99 10.60
CA PHE A 48 -1.30 18.14 9.48
C PHE A 48 -1.76 18.68 8.11
N TYR A 49 -2.56 19.75 8.07
CA TYR A 49 -3.12 20.28 6.83
C TYR A 49 -2.44 21.56 6.35
N VAL A 50 -2.08 22.47 7.26
CA VAL A 50 -1.70 23.86 6.91
C VAL A 50 -0.47 23.97 6.00
N THR A 51 0.44 23.00 6.07
CA THR A 51 1.63 22.92 5.20
C THR A 51 1.27 22.52 3.78
N ASN A 52 0.10 21.90 3.58
CA ASN A 52 -0.39 21.35 2.33
C ASN A 52 0.54 20.29 1.70
N THR A 53 1.38 19.63 2.51
CA THR A 53 2.35 18.62 2.02
C THR A 53 2.05 17.20 2.50
N VAL A 54 1.29 17.02 3.58
CA VAL A 54 1.05 15.70 4.16
C VAL A 54 0.21 14.85 3.21
N LEU A 55 0.77 13.74 2.73
CA LEU A 55 0.09 12.80 1.85
C LEU A 55 0.14 11.40 2.47
N VAL A 56 -1.03 10.89 2.87
CA VAL A 56 -1.18 9.53 3.36
C VAL A 56 -1.38 8.60 2.16
N GLU A 57 -0.48 7.66 1.98
CA GLU A 57 -0.54 6.65 0.93
C GLU A 57 -0.59 5.26 1.53
N SER A 58 -0.79 4.26 0.69
CA SER A 58 -0.86 2.88 1.14
C SER A 58 0.50 2.36 1.63
N SER A 59 1.62 2.87 1.12
CA SER A 59 2.98 2.47 1.55
C SER A 59 3.58 3.34 2.66
N GLY A 60 3.06 4.55 2.88
CA GLY A 60 3.68 5.49 3.80
C GLY A 60 2.95 6.82 3.92
N ILE A 61 3.56 7.73 4.66
CA ILE A 61 3.09 9.10 4.79
C ILE A 61 4.23 10.04 4.40
N GLN A 62 4.00 10.83 3.37
CA GLN A 62 4.94 11.84 2.91
C GLN A 62 4.62 13.20 3.53
N GLY A 63 5.57 14.11 3.42
CA GLY A 63 5.44 15.52 3.70
C GLY A 63 5.76 15.82 5.15
N TYR A 64 5.20 16.91 5.63
CA TYR A 64 5.50 17.38 6.97
C TYR A 64 4.37 18.21 7.56
N ALA A 65 4.09 18.00 8.84
CA ALA A 65 3.09 18.74 9.60
C ALA A 65 3.73 19.92 10.31
N SER A 66 2.93 20.94 10.62
CA SER A 66 3.37 22.05 11.49
C SER A 66 3.05 21.74 12.95
N SER A 67 3.83 22.30 13.87
CA SER A 67 3.58 22.24 15.31
C SER A 67 4.07 23.52 15.99
N SER A 68 3.77 23.66 17.29
CA SER A 68 4.28 24.81 18.06
C SER A 68 5.80 24.75 18.28
N LEU A 69 6.44 23.59 18.10
CA LEU A 69 7.89 23.38 18.18
C LEU A 69 8.55 23.21 16.80
N GLY A 70 7.92 23.75 15.75
CA GLY A 70 8.43 23.66 14.39
C GLY A 70 7.83 22.50 13.61
N ILE A 71 8.57 21.95 12.66
CA ILE A 71 8.06 20.99 11.70
C ILE A 71 8.18 19.55 12.21
N ILE A 72 7.17 18.73 11.93
CA ILE A 72 7.23 17.27 12.06
C ILE A 72 7.37 16.70 10.66
N SER A 73 8.57 16.30 10.28
CA SER A 73 8.87 15.70 8.98
C SER A 73 8.54 14.21 9.01
N LEU A 74 7.72 13.75 8.07
CA LEU A 74 7.16 12.39 8.06
C LEU A 74 8.00 11.42 7.22
N ASP A 75 8.81 11.93 6.29
CA ASP A 75 9.72 11.13 5.47
C ASP A 75 10.99 11.90 5.10
N CYS A 76 12.05 11.18 4.73
CA CYS A 76 13.30 11.80 4.27
C CYS A 76 13.24 12.39 2.86
N ALA A 77 12.26 12.01 2.02
CA ALA A 77 12.26 12.37 0.60
C ALA A 77 11.60 13.73 0.34
N THR A 78 10.63 14.11 1.18
CA THR A 78 9.82 15.34 0.99
C THR A 78 9.89 16.33 2.16
N THR A 79 11.04 16.39 2.83
CA THR A 79 11.29 17.37 3.92
C THR A 79 11.19 18.83 3.44
N PRO A 80 11.09 19.81 4.36
CA PRO A 80 11.09 21.23 4.00
C PRO A 80 12.31 21.70 3.19
N VAL A 81 13.45 21.01 3.32
CA VAL A 81 14.70 21.31 2.59
C VAL A 81 14.91 20.42 1.37
N GLY A 82 13.91 19.61 1.00
CA GLY A 82 13.96 18.66 -0.12
C GLY A 82 14.35 17.24 0.30
N ASN A 83 14.83 16.47 -0.66
CA ASN A 83 15.19 15.07 -0.45
C ASN A 83 16.54 14.95 0.28
N ILE A 84 16.50 14.42 1.50
CA ILE A 84 17.67 14.13 2.34
C ILE A 84 17.91 12.63 2.53
N CYS A 85 17.30 11.78 1.69
CA CYS A 85 17.39 10.33 1.86
C CYS A 85 18.83 9.77 1.67
N GLY A 86 19.77 10.60 1.18
CA GLY A 86 21.19 10.26 1.13
C GLY A 86 21.92 10.39 2.47
N THR A 87 21.33 11.07 3.47
CA THR A 87 21.93 11.29 4.79
C THR A 87 21.12 10.68 5.94
N SER A 88 19.82 10.46 5.74
CA SER A 88 18.93 9.75 6.65
C SER A 88 17.92 8.93 5.86
N ASN A 89 17.26 7.94 6.45
CA ASN A 89 16.34 7.06 5.74
C ASN A 89 14.99 6.90 6.48
N TYR A 90 14.65 7.83 7.37
CA TYR A 90 13.41 7.76 8.14
C TYR A 90 12.19 7.96 7.25
N GLN A 91 11.10 7.33 7.66
CA GLN A 91 9.79 7.40 7.03
C GLN A 91 8.73 6.86 7.99
N ALA A 92 7.58 7.52 8.03
CA ALA A 92 6.34 6.97 8.55
C ALA A 92 5.74 6.05 7.46
N LEU A 93 5.59 4.78 7.79
CA LEU A 93 5.13 3.73 6.90
C LEU A 93 3.67 3.41 7.16
N ASN A 94 2.96 3.00 6.10
CA ASN A 94 1.62 2.43 6.13
C ASN A 94 1.69 1.05 5.46
N ASP A 95 0.99 0.06 6.00
CA ASP A 95 0.98 -1.31 5.45
C ASP A 95 -0.17 -1.55 4.46
N GLY A 96 -0.80 -0.48 3.98
CA GLY A 96 -1.96 -0.49 3.10
C GLY A 96 -3.28 -0.81 3.83
N SER A 97 -3.21 -1.23 5.09
CA SER A 97 -4.36 -1.53 5.95
C SER A 97 -4.55 -0.47 7.03
N GLY A 98 -3.74 0.58 7.03
CA GLY A 98 -3.78 1.65 8.02
C GLY A 98 -3.00 1.33 9.30
N ASN A 99 -2.17 0.29 9.33
CA ASN A 99 -1.28 0.06 10.47
C ASN A 99 0.03 0.82 10.28
N LEU A 100 0.20 1.93 11.01
CA LEU A 100 1.40 2.74 10.83
C LEU A 100 2.61 2.13 11.54
N SER A 101 3.79 2.44 11.00
CA SER A 101 5.08 2.11 11.60
C SER A 101 6.16 3.12 11.20
N GLY A 102 7.38 2.96 11.71
CA GLY A 102 8.50 3.81 11.36
C GLY A 102 8.53 5.11 12.17
N TRP A 103 9.12 6.14 11.57
CA TRP A 103 9.67 7.28 12.29
C TRP A 103 9.39 8.61 11.58
N ALA A 104 9.05 9.63 12.36
CA ALA A 104 9.11 11.03 11.96
C ALA A 104 10.22 11.76 12.74
N TRP A 105 10.56 12.97 12.29
CA TRP A 105 11.58 13.81 12.90
C TRP A 105 11.07 15.22 13.19
N ASN A 106 11.42 15.75 14.36
CA ASN A 106 11.28 17.17 14.69
C ASN A 106 12.60 17.68 15.27
N ASP A 107 13.05 18.87 14.85
CA ASP A 107 14.36 19.40 15.26
C ASP A 107 14.46 19.76 16.75
N ALA A 108 13.32 19.97 17.44
CA ALA A 108 13.29 20.33 18.86
C ALA A 108 13.20 19.12 19.79
N VAL A 109 12.46 18.07 19.40
CA VAL A 109 12.22 16.89 20.26
C VAL A 109 12.83 15.58 19.72
N GLY A 110 13.35 15.59 18.49
CA GLY A 110 13.98 14.44 17.86
C GLY A 110 12.99 13.43 17.24
N TRP A 111 13.32 12.15 17.38
CA TRP A 111 12.60 11.04 16.74
C TRP A 111 11.22 10.79 17.35
N ILE A 112 10.21 10.69 16.50
CA ILE A 112 8.83 10.33 16.88
C ILE A 112 8.52 8.96 16.25
N SER A 113 8.25 7.97 17.07
CA SER A 113 7.97 6.60 16.66
C SER A 113 6.47 6.35 16.52
N PHE A 114 6.03 5.75 15.41
CA PHE A 114 4.62 5.45 15.15
C PHE A 114 4.16 4.09 15.67
N CYS A 115 5.07 3.25 16.15
CA CYS A 115 4.75 1.95 16.74
C CYS A 115 5.85 1.43 17.65
N GLY A 116 5.50 0.50 18.53
CA GLY A 116 6.47 -0.24 19.34
C GLY A 116 6.00 -1.65 19.67
N GLY A 117 6.88 -2.45 20.25
CA GLY A 117 6.56 -3.78 20.78
C GLY A 117 6.77 -4.94 19.82
N LEU A 118 7.37 -4.71 18.64
CA LEU A 118 7.70 -5.76 17.68
C LEU A 118 9.20 -6.07 17.62
N SER A 119 10.04 -5.32 18.35
CA SER A 119 11.50 -5.45 18.31
C SER A 119 12.09 -5.37 16.89
N THR A 120 11.49 -4.56 16.03
CA THR A 120 11.99 -4.24 14.68
C THR A 120 12.53 -2.81 14.63
N GLU A 121 13.30 -2.48 13.59
CA GLU A 121 13.79 -1.09 13.40
C GLU A 121 12.63 -0.10 13.25
N SER A 122 11.54 -0.48 12.58
CA SER A 122 10.37 0.39 12.38
C SER A 122 9.41 0.41 13.58
N CYS A 123 9.39 -0.65 14.41
CA CYS A 123 8.56 -0.77 15.61
C CYS A 123 9.39 -1.27 16.80
N PRO A 124 10.21 -0.39 17.40
CA PRO A 124 11.21 -0.78 18.40
C PRO A 124 10.59 -1.17 19.75
N GLY A 125 11.44 -1.72 20.62
CA GLY A 125 11.11 -1.95 22.03
C GLY A 125 10.09 -3.07 22.26
N ALA A 126 9.72 -3.23 23.55
CA ALA A 126 8.83 -4.29 24.04
C ALA A 126 7.41 -3.79 24.38
N ILE A 127 7.21 -2.47 24.48
CA ILE A 127 5.90 -1.88 24.80
C ILE A 127 5.10 -1.77 23.50
N SER A 128 3.95 -2.43 23.46
CA SER A 128 3.08 -2.40 22.28
C SER A 128 2.27 -1.11 22.22
N TYR A 129 2.47 -0.37 21.14
CA TYR A 129 1.65 0.78 20.74
C TYR A 129 1.69 0.94 19.23
N ARG A 130 0.73 1.66 18.67
CA ARG A 130 0.65 1.94 17.24
C ARG A 130 -0.28 3.12 16.96
N VAL A 131 0.04 3.91 15.94
CA VAL A 131 -0.92 4.80 15.28
C VAL A 131 -1.63 4.04 14.16
N LEU A 132 -2.95 4.15 14.11
CA LEU A 132 -3.81 3.48 13.15
C LEU A 132 -4.56 4.50 12.30
N VAL A 133 -4.78 4.20 11.03
CA VAL A 133 -5.70 4.95 10.15
C VAL A 133 -6.88 4.05 9.84
N ASN A 134 -8.08 4.48 10.21
CA ASN A 134 -9.28 3.71 9.96
C ASN A 134 -9.54 3.61 8.45
N GLY A 135 -9.49 2.40 7.90
CA GLY A 135 -9.61 2.17 6.47
C GLY A 135 -10.94 2.58 5.83
N THR A 136 -11.98 2.91 6.59
CA THR A 136 -13.31 3.31 6.09
C THR A 136 -13.59 4.80 6.29
N THR A 137 -13.09 5.39 7.37
CA THR A 137 -13.35 6.80 7.74
C THR A 137 -12.15 7.71 7.52
N GLY A 138 -10.95 7.15 7.43
CA GLY A 138 -9.68 7.89 7.36
C GLY A 138 -9.25 8.51 8.70
N ASP A 139 -9.97 8.22 9.79
CA ASP A 139 -9.65 8.75 11.12
C ASP A 139 -8.39 8.08 11.66
N PHE A 140 -7.42 8.90 12.08
CA PHE A 140 -6.27 8.42 12.82
C PHE A 140 -6.71 8.11 14.27
N THR A 141 -6.08 7.12 14.89
CA THR A 141 -6.25 6.74 16.30
C THR A 141 -4.95 6.16 16.86
N GLY A 142 -4.87 6.00 18.17
CA GLY A 142 -3.70 5.46 18.83
C GLY A 142 -2.60 6.50 19.05
N TRP A 143 -1.42 6.03 19.43
CA TRP A 143 -0.39 6.88 20.00
C TRP A 143 0.95 6.71 19.28
N ALA A 144 1.63 7.83 19.04
CA ALA A 144 3.05 7.84 18.74
C ALA A 144 3.85 8.14 20.02
N TRP A 145 5.12 7.78 20.03
CA TRP A 145 6.02 7.98 21.16
C TRP A 145 7.22 8.84 20.79
N ASN A 146 7.61 9.72 21.69
CA ASN A 146 8.87 10.46 21.64
C ASN A 146 9.52 10.46 23.04
N ASP A 147 10.84 10.31 23.11
CA ASP A 147 11.54 10.17 24.39
C ASP A 147 11.58 11.47 25.23
N ALA A 148 11.42 12.64 24.60
CA ALA A 148 11.42 13.94 25.28
C ALA A 148 10.01 14.47 25.56
N ALA A 149 9.05 14.20 24.67
CA ALA A 149 7.69 14.73 24.68
C ALA A 149 6.65 13.72 25.20
N GLY A 150 6.99 12.43 25.27
CA GLY A 150 6.09 11.37 25.69
C GLY A 150 5.12 10.93 24.59
N TRP A 151 3.87 10.67 24.98
CA TRP A 151 2.84 10.16 24.07
C TRP A 151 2.16 11.27 23.26
N LEU A 152 2.06 11.09 21.95
CA LEU A 152 1.36 11.99 21.03
C LEU A 152 0.05 11.33 20.59
N SER A 153 -1.08 11.99 20.81
CA SER A 153 -2.41 11.51 20.41
C SER A 153 -2.81 12.09 19.07
N PHE A 154 -3.43 11.24 18.23
CA PHE A 154 -3.97 11.63 16.93
C PHE A 154 -5.48 11.81 16.95
N ASN A 155 -6.15 11.47 18.06
CA ASN A 155 -7.59 11.53 18.20
C ASN A 155 -8.00 11.78 19.64
N CYS A 156 -8.98 12.64 19.87
CA CYS A 156 -9.55 12.88 21.18
C CYS A 156 -10.06 11.62 21.88
N THR A 157 -10.36 10.54 21.13
CA THR A 157 -10.75 9.25 21.70
C THR A 157 -9.61 8.59 22.46
N ASP A 158 -8.36 8.84 22.07
CA ASP A 158 -7.19 8.17 22.67
C ASP A 158 -7.04 8.53 24.16
N PRO A 159 -7.10 9.82 24.57
CA PRO A 159 -7.14 10.20 25.98
C PRO A 159 -8.57 10.27 26.56
N GLY A 160 -9.62 10.00 25.77
CA GLY A 160 -11.01 10.11 26.21
C GLY A 160 -11.50 11.54 26.44
N LEU A 161 -11.00 12.51 25.66
CA LEU A 161 -11.25 13.95 25.82
C LEU A 161 -12.25 14.55 24.81
N CYS A 162 -12.93 13.72 24.01
CA CYS A 162 -13.85 14.21 22.97
C CYS A 162 -15.02 15.06 23.48
N GLY A 163 -15.37 15.00 24.78
CA GLY A 163 -16.36 15.91 25.37
C GLY A 163 -15.87 17.35 25.55
N THR A 164 -14.55 17.56 25.57
CA THR A 164 -13.91 18.88 25.75
C THR A 164 -13.30 19.39 24.45
N SER A 165 -12.66 18.50 23.69
CA SER A 165 -12.04 18.84 22.40
C SER A 165 -12.21 17.67 21.44
N THR A 166 -12.84 17.92 20.31
CA THR A 166 -13.13 16.90 19.28
C THR A 166 -12.02 16.80 18.22
N TYR A 167 -10.76 16.96 18.64
CA TYR A 167 -9.63 16.94 17.72
C TYR A 167 -9.39 15.54 17.18
N LYS A 168 -8.97 15.45 15.94
CA LYS A 168 -8.45 14.26 15.28
C LYS A 168 -7.65 14.65 14.06
N VAL A 169 -6.78 13.75 13.60
CA VAL A 169 -6.27 13.78 12.22
C VAL A 169 -7.15 12.87 11.38
N GLN A 170 -7.62 13.37 10.24
CA GLN A 170 -8.40 12.58 9.29
C GLN A 170 -7.83 12.77 7.88
N THR A 171 -7.69 11.69 7.14
CA THR A 171 -7.29 11.69 5.73
C THR A 171 -8.47 11.25 4.84
N SER A 172 -8.45 11.64 3.57
CA SER A 172 -9.30 11.06 2.54
C SER A 172 -8.72 9.77 1.95
N TRP A 173 -7.51 9.37 2.34
CA TRP A 173 -7.00 8.02 2.07
C TRP A 173 -7.81 7.01 2.87
N LEU A 174 -8.30 5.99 2.18
CA LEU A 174 -9.05 4.88 2.75
C LEU A 174 -8.31 3.61 2.38
N ALA A 175 -8.30 2.62 3.28
CA ALA A 175 -7.70 1.33 2.99
C ALA A 175 -8.57 0.64 1.94
N THR A 176 -8.04 0.55 0.72
CA THR A 176 -8.65 -0.20 -0.37
C THR A 176 -7.98 -1.57 -0.43
N SER A 177 -8.77 -2.62 -0.70
CA SER A 177 -8.21 -3.96 -0.85
C SER A 177 -7.23 -3.99 -2.01
N THR A 178 -6.01 -4.45 -1.74
CA THR A 178 -5.03 -4.74 -2.81
C THR A 178 -5.39 -6.01 -3.57
N THR A 179 -6.34 -6.80 -3.08
CA THR A 179 -6.72 -8.09 -3.67
C THR A 179 -8.20 -8.16 -4.06
N GLY A 180 -8.48 -8.90 -5.13
CA GLY A 180 -9.83 -9.27 -5.55
C GLY A 180 -9.85 -10.67 -6.14
N TYR A 181 -10.97 -11.39 -6.01
CA TYR A 181 -11.11 -12.73 -6.55
C TYR A 181 -12.31 -12.87 -7.47
N LEU A 182 -12.22 -13.81 -8.41
CA LEU A 182 -13.30 -14.23 -9.28
C LEU A 182 -13.33 -15.76 -9.36
N ASP A 183 -14.51 -16.32 -9.07
CA ASP A 183 -14.77 -17.75 -9.22
C ASP A 183 -15.29 -18.03 -10.63
N SER A 184 -14.71 -19.04 -11.28
CA SER A 184 -15.13 -19.47 -12.60
C SER A 184 -16.54 -20.07 -12.59
N SER A 185 -17.13 -20.21 -13.78
CA SER A 185 -18.25 -21.14 -13.98
C SER A 185 -17.82 -22.59 -13.70
N THR A 186 -18.80 -23.48 -13.54
CA THR A 186 -18.53 -24.93 -13.50
C THR A 186 -18.10 -25.42 -14.88
N PHE A 187 -16.95 -26.10 -14.95
CA PHE A 187 -16.51 -26.83 -16.14
C PHE A 187 -16.80 -28.32 -15.97
N ASP A 188 -17.35 -28.95 -17.00
CA ASP A 188 -17.57 -30.41 -17.08
C ASP A 188 -16.48 -31.02 -17.96
N THR A 189 -15.69 -31.93 -17.40
CA THR A 189 -14.62 -32.61 -18.15
C THR A 189 -15.13 -33.73 -19.05
N GLY A 190 -16.39 -34.15 -18.87
CA GLY A 190 -17.00 -35.29 -19.57
C GLY A 190 -16.48 -36.66 -19.11
N VAL A 191 -15.55 -36.71 -18.16
CA VAL A 191 -14.97 -37.96 -17.66
C VAL A 191 -15.74 -38.44 -16.44
N SER A 192 -16.55 -39.49 -16.60
CA SER A 192 -17.39 -40.02 -15.51
C SER A 192 -16.60 -40.57 -14.33
N GLY A 193 -15.39 -41.09 -14.57
CA GLY A 193 -14.46 -41.55 -13.53
C GLY A 193 -13.64 -40.42 -12.88
N GLY A 194 -13.87 -39.18 -13.30
CA GLY A 194 -13.08 -38.03 -12.89
C GLY A 194 -11.89 -37.74 -13.80
N ALA A 195 -11.53 -36.47 -13.88
CA ALA A 195 -10.37 -36.02 -14.64
C ALA A 195 -9.27 -35.53 -13.70
N GLN A 196 -8.05 -35.51 -14.23
CA GLN A 196 -6.89 -34.91 -13.59
C GLN A 196 -6.64 -33.52 -14.17
N ILE A 197 -6.59 -32.50 -13.31
CA ILE A 197 -6.12 -31.17 -13.72
C ILE A 197 -4.59 -31.20 -13.82
N ASN A 198 -4.04 -30.84 -14.98
CA ASN A 198 -2.61 -30.93 -15.28
C ASN A 198 -1.90 -29.60 -15.09
N SER A 199 -2.46 -28.54 -15.69
CA SER A 199 -1.86 -27.21 -15.62
C SER A 199 -2.86 -26.11 -15.84
N VAL A 200 -2.50 -24.92 -15.39
CA VAL A 200 -3.19 -23.67 -15.67
C VAL A 200 -2.26 -22.72 -16.40
N VAL A 201 -2.79 -22.02 -17.40
CA VAL A 201 -2.15 -20.90 -18.05
C VAL A 201 -3.16 -19.78 -18.17
N TRP A 202 -2.70 -18.54 -18.06
CA TRP A 202 -3.56 -17.36 -18.19
C TRP A 202 -2.93 -16.35 -19.14
N GLN A 203 -3.76 -15.54 -19.79
CA GLN A 203 -3.32 -14.46 -20.66
C GLN A 203 -3.78 -13.12 -20.11
N GLY A 204 -3.01 -12.08 -20.39
CA GLY A 204 -3.30 -10.73 -19.95
C GLY A 204 -2.01 -9.95 -19.72
N SER A 205 -2.05 -9.00 -18.80
CA SER A 205 -0.89 -8.18 -18.43
C SER A 205 -0.60 -8.30 -16.95
N MET A 206 0.67 -8.56 -16.61
CA MET A 206 1.17 -8.43 -15.24
C MET A 206 2.20 -7.30 -15.23
N PRO A 207 2.10 -6.33 -14.32
CA PRO A 207 3.23 -5.48 -13.97
C PRO A 207 4.45 -6.34 -13.61
N ALA A 208 5.66 -5.77 -13.73
CA ALA A 208 6.88 -6.51 -13.38
C ALA A 208 6.76 -7.11 -11.96
N PRO A 209 7.17 -8.37 -11.71
CA PRO A 209 7.00 -9.02 -10.40
C PRO A 209 7.62 -8.22 -9.23
N ALA A 210 8.66 -7.43 -9.51
CA ALA A 210 9.26 -6.50 -8.54
C ALA A 210 8.29 -5.44 -8.00
N ASN A 211 7.19 -5.18 -8.72
CA ASN A 211 6.16 -4.24 -8.32
C ASN A 211 5.12 -4.88 -7.39
N GLY A 212 5.31 -6.11 -6.92
CA GLY A 212 4.42 -6.73 -5.91
C GLY A 212 3.02 -7.13 -6.39
N ALA A 213 2.75 -7.02 -7.70
CA ALA A 213 1.51 -7.47 -8.31
C ALA A 213 1.60 -8.94 -8.71
N PHE A 214 0.55 -9.74 -8.45
CA PHE A 214 0.53 -11.16 -8.80
C PHE A 214 -0.87 -11.66 -9.16
N VAL A 215 -0.90 -12.71 -9.99
CA VAL A 215 -2.09 -13.50 -10.30
C VAL A 215 -1.90 -14.88 -9.72
N SER A 216 -2.90 -15.36 -8.99
CA SER A 216 -2.84 -16.64 -8.31
C SER A 216 -4.14 -17.42 -8.47
N PHE A 217 -4.05 -18.74 -8.38
CA PHE A 217 -5.16 -19.65 -8.64
C PHE A 217 -5.36 -20.63 -7.48
N GLN A 218 -6.60 -21.01 -7.26
CA GLN A 218 -6.99 -22.19 -6.49
C GLN A 218 -7.98 -23.00 -7.32
N PHE A 219 -8.02 -24.31 -7.09
CA PHE A 219 -8.93 -25.22 -7.79
C PHE A 219 -9.87 -25.91 -6.82
N ALA A 220 -11.10 -26.10 -7.26
CA ALA A 220 -12.10 -26.91 -6.58
C ALA A 220 -12.62 -27.96 -7.56
N VAL A 221 -12.79 -29.20 -7.10
CA VAL A 221 -13.31 -30.30 -7.90
C VAL A 221 -14.51 -30.94 -7.20
N SER A 222 -15.49 -31.39 -7.97
CA SER A 222 -16.68 -32.09 -7.46
C SER A 222 -17.18 -33.14 -8.45
N SER A 223 -17.83 -34.18 -7.94
CA SER A 223 -18.59 -35.14 -8.75
C SER A 223 -20.01 -34.68 -9.08
N ASP A 224 -20.45 -33.57 -8.47
CA ASP A 224 -21.75 -32.94 -8.72
C ASP A 224 -21.55 -31.55 -9.34
N SER A 225 -22.36 -31.21 -10.34
CA SER A 225 -22.28 -29.94 -11.06
C SER A 225 -22.65 -28.71 -10.20
N GLY A 226 -23.29 -28.93 -9.06
CA GLY A 226 -23.63 -27.93 -8.06
C GLY A 226 -22.56 -27.67 -6.99
N GLY A 227 -21.56 -28.55 -6.85
CA GLY A 227 -20.54 -28.48 -5.80
C GLY A 227 -20.61 -29.66 -4.82
N PRO A 228 -19.99 -29.61 -3.63
CA PRO A 228 -19.36 -28.45 -3.00
C PRO A 228 -18.13 -27.92 -3.77
N TRP A 229 -17.83 -26.63 -3.60
CA TRP A 229 -16.66 -25.98 -4.20
C TRP A 229 -15.67 -25.58 -3.11
N ASP A 230 -14.75 -26.49 -2.80
CA ASP A 230 -13.67 -26.28 -1.84
C ASP A 230 -12.38 -25.91 -2.58
N TYR A 231 -12.08 -24.61 -2.62
CA TYR A 231 -10.94 -24.06 -3.37
C TYR A 231 -9.64 -24.26 -2.60
N LYS A 232 -8.73 -25.05 -3.18
CA LYS A 232 -7.44 -25.40 -2.58
C LYS A 232 -6.28 -25.01 -3.47
N GLY A 233 -5.17 -24.69 -2.81
CA GLY A 233 -3.86 -24.50 -3.43
C GLY A 233 -2.98 -25.76 -3.39
N PRO A 234 -1.69 -25.62 -3.71
CA PRO A 234 -0.74 -26.72 -3.83
C PRO A 234 -0.49 -27.53 -2.55
N ASP A 235 -0.85 -27.04 -1.37
CA ASP A 235 -0.75 -27.81 -0.12
C ASP A 235 -2.06 -28.51 0.30
N GLY A 236 -3.11 -28.39 -0.52
CA GLY A 236 -4.43 -28.95 -0.23
C GLY A 236 -5.26 -28.14 0.76
N THR A 237 -4.82 -26.93 1.13
CA THR A 237 -5.55 -26.00 1.98
C THR A 237 -6.06 -24.79 1.20
N SER A 238 -6.99 -24.05 1.80
CA SER A 238 -7.48 -22.77 1.27
C SER A 238 -6.50 -21.61 1.45
N SER A 239 -5.35 -21.83 2.11
CA SER A 239 -4.38 -20.78 2.46
C SER A 239 -3.21 -20.67 1.49
N THR A 240 -3.06 -21.63 0.57
CA THR A 240 -2.03 -21.59 -0.48
C THR A 240 -2.64 -21.38 -1.86
N TYR A 241 -1.79 -21.01 -2.81
CA TYR A 241 -2.20 -20.65 -4.16
C TYR A 241 -1.18 -21.15 -5.19
N TYR A 242 -1.67 -21.54 -6.36
CA TYR A 242 -0.86 -21.75 -7.55
C TYR A 242 -0.51 -20.39 -8.15
N THR A 243 0.77 -20.04 -8.22
CA THR A 243 1.22 -18.70 -8.63
C THR A 243 2.09 -18.76 -9.90
N PRO A 244 1.48 -18.76 -11.11
CA PRO A 244 2.24 -18.63 -12.34
C PRO A 244 3.12 -17.37 -12.34
N SER A 245 4.36 -17.48 -12.82
CA SER A 245 5.33 -16.38 -12.82
C SER A 245 4.99 -15.24 -13.79
N GLY A 246 4.00 -15.43 -14.67
CA GLY A 246 3.52 -14.42 -15.59
C GLY A 246 2.48 -14.95 -16.58
N PRO A 247 1.98 -14.09 -17.48
CA PRO A 247 1.05 -14.49 -18.52
C PRO A 247 1.72 -15.44 -19.52
N ASN A 248 0.94 -16.34 -20.10
CA ASN A 248 1.38 -17.38 -21.04
C ASN A 248 2.39 -18.38 -20.48
N VAL A 249 2.60 -18.41 -19.16
CA VAL A 249 3.41 -19.43 -18.48
C VAL A 249 2.49 -20.51 -17.92
N SER A 250 2.66 -21.75 -18.41
CA SER A 250 1.95 -22.90 -17.87
C SER A 250 2.49 -23.25 -16.48
N TYR A 251 1.60 -23.38 -15.50
CA TYR A 251 1.92 -23.76 -14.13
C TYR A 251 1.31 -25.12 -13.80
N PRO A 252 2.10 -26.10 -13.33
CA PRO A 252 1.59 -27.43 -13.00
C PRO A 252 0.67 -27.40 -11.78
N VAL A 253 -0.42 -28.14 -11.85
CA VAL A 253 -1.34 -28.34 -10.72
C VAL A 253 -1.01 -29.66 -10.05
N ASP A 254 -1.15 -29.73 -8.72
CA ASP A 254 -0.76 -30.93 -7.96
C ASP A 254 -1.67 -32.11 -8.30
N TYR A 255 -1.05 -33.20 -8.75
CA TYR A 255 -1.76 -34.41 -9.19
C TYR A 255 -2.52 -35.12 -8.08
N SER A 256 -2.17 -34.90 -6.82
CA SER A 256 -2.79 -35.56 -5.67
C SER A 256 -4.06 -34.87 -5.17
N LEU A 257 -4.29 -33.60 -5.52
CA LEU A 257 -5.30 -32.75 -4.86
C LEU A 257 -6.57 -32.51 -5.68
N HIS A 258 -6.46 -32.43 -7.01
CA HIS A 258 -7.55 -32.02 -7.90
C HIS A 258 -7.87 -33.10 -8.94
N ASN A 259 -8.26 -34.28 -8.42
CA ASN A 259 -8.44 -35.50 -9.21
C ASN A 259 -9.76 -36.22 -8.88
N ASN A 260 -10.06 -37.29 -9.61
CA ASN A 260 -11.19 -38.20 -9.36
C ASN A 260 -12.57 -37.51 -9.30
N ALA A 261 -12.72 -36.37 -9.95
CA ALA A 261 -13.96 -35.62 -10.02
C ALA A 261 -14.24 -35.13 -11.44
N ARG A 262 -15.52 -35.15 -11.84
CA ARG A 262 -15.96 -34.83 -13.21
C ARG A 262 -15.99 -33.32 -13.46
N TYR A 263 -16.36 -32.54 -12.45
CA TYR A 263 -16.53 -31.11 -12.56
C TYR A 263 -15.42 -30.38 -11.82
N PHE A 264 -15.00 -29.24 -12.35
CA PHE A 264 -14.06 -28.36 -11.66
C PHE A 264 -14.45 -26.89 -11.78
N ARG A 265 -13.93 -26.10 -10.86
CA ARG A 265 -13.89 -24.63 -10.89
C ARG A 265 -12.49 -24.17 -10.52
N TYR A 266 -12.16 -22.96 -10.94
CA TYR A 266 -10.99 -22.26 -10.42
C TYR A 266 -11.41 -20.92 -9.80
N ARG A 267 -10.65 -20.47 -8.81
CA ARG A 267 -10.69 -19.12 -8.26
C ARG A 267 -9.44 -18.42 -8.71
N ILE A 268 -9.59 -17.29 -9.40
CA ILE A 268 -8.48 -16.39 -9.68
C ILE A 268 -8.44 -15.35 -8.57
N THR A 269 -7.28 -15.09 -7.99
CA THR A 269 -7.05 -13.95 -7.10
C THR A 269 -6.01 -13.05 -7.75
N LEU A 270 -6.40 -11.79 -7.95
CA LEU A 270 -5.56 -10.72 -8.47
C LEU A 270 -5.10 -9.87 -7.29
N SER A 271 -3.79 -9.62 -7.20
CA SER A 271 -3.22 -8.68 -6.23
C SER A 271 -2.51 -7.55 -6.95
N SER A 272 -2.84 -6.31 -6.59
CA SER A 272 -2.11 -5.11 -6.95
C SER A 272 -0.94 -4.88 -5.99
N ASN A 273 -0.02 -3.99 -6.37
CA ASN A 273 0.91 -3.39 -5.42
C ASN A 273 0.17 -2.61 -4.30
N ILE A 274 0.88 -2.34 -3.21
CA ILE A 274 0.33 -1.64 -2.04
C ILE A 274 -0.31 -0.29 -2.41
N ASP A 275 0.32 0.49 -3.29
CA ASP A 275 -0.17 1.80 -3.76
C ASP A 275 -1.28 1.71 -4.81
N GLN A 276 -1.64 0.50 -5.26
CA GLN A 276 -2.67 0.24 -6.26
C GLN A 276 -2.48 0.95 -7.61
N THR A 277 -1.24 1.34 -7.91
CA THR A 277 -0.82 1.93 -9.19
C THR A 277 -0.40 0.87 -10.23
N SER A 278 -0.22 -0.37 -9.80
CA SER A 278 0.24 -1.50 -10.61
C SER A 278 -0.63 -2.73 -10.35
N SER A 279 -1.74 -2.86 -11.07
CA SER A 279 -2.65 -4.00 -10.98
C SER A 279 -2.51 -4.94 -12.18
N PRO A 280 -2.60 -6.27 -11.99
CA PRO A 280 -2.64 -7.21 -13.09
C PRO A 280 -4.01 -7.21 -13.77
N ARG A 281 -4.04 -7.63 -15.04
CA ARG A 281 -5.26 -7.88 -15.80
C ARG A 281 -5.21 -9.29 -16.35
N VAL A 282 -6.27 -10.06 -16.15
CA VAL A 282 -6.44 -11.40 -16.74
C VAL A 282 -7.52 -11.32 -17.80
N ASP A 283 -7.16 -11.61 -19.04
CA ASP A 283 -8.05 -11.58 -20.20
C ASP A 283 -8.64 -12.97 -20.49
N SER A 284 -7.87 -14.04 -20.24
CA SER A 284 -8.32 -15.42 -20.42
C SER A 284 -7.59 -16.39 -19.49
N VAL A 285 -8.23 -17.52 -19.18
CA VAL A 285 -7.63 -18.64 -18.44
C VAL A 285 -7.91 -19.92 -19.20
N SER A 286 -6.86 -20.70 -19.41
CA SER A 286 -6.92 -22.03 -20.01
C SER A 286 -6.42 -23.05 -19.00
N VAL A 287 -7.22 -24.09 -18.78
CA VAL A 287 -6.90 -25.20 -17.90
C VAL A 287 -6.74 -26.44 -18.76
N ASN A 288 -5.63 -27.16 -18.60
CA ASN A 288 -5.40 -28.44 -19.25
C ASN A 288 -5.74 -29.57 -18.29
N TRP A 289 -6.48 -30.57 -18.76
CA TRP A 289 -6.80 -31.77 -17.99
C TRP A 289 -6.63 -33.03 -18.84
N SER A 290 -6.52 -34.18 -18.18
CA SER A 290 -6.50 -35.51 -18.81
C SER A 290 -7.49 -36.45 -18.14
N ARG A 291 -7.86 -37.49 -18.88
CA ARG A 291 -8.65 -38.62 -18.37
C ARG A 291 -7.77 -39.58 -17.58
#